data_AF-A0A416W4X6-F1
#
_entry.id   AF-A0A416W4X6-F1
#
_cell.length_a   1.000
_cell.length_b   1.000
_cell.length_c   1.000
_cell.angle_alpha   90.00
_cell.angle_beta   90.00
_cell.angle_gamma   90.00
#
_symmetry.space_group_name_H-M   'P 1'
#
loop_
_entity.id
_entity.type
_entity.pdbx_description
1 polymer ?
#
loop_
_entity_poly.entity_id
_entity_poly.type
_entity_poly.pdbx_seq_one_letter_code
_entity_poly.pdbx_strand_id
1 'polypeptide(L)'
;MYKEEIDRCNILDQLFKVWKKAQIDECDESFKKTYFNYDVSRKYIFSKDGFLGNEDKAKVLFVCREPHIYDTEKSKDEKNGKFFWVKECAVKNKSTEYYNLPIKCLEDLKLKSTIDECAYININKRGGDSTCDMNRLKTYAETYRDFIVKEVEIINPEIVIFLGKLDNSIYEIVKEGCADNTTYYLYLRHHSMYWKKLVPERLDI
;
A
#
# COMPACT_ATOMS: atom_id res chain seq x y z
N MET A 1 -5.26 5.96 -20.50
CA MET A 1 -6.72 5.75 -20.71
C MET A 1 -7.54 6.22 -19.52
N TYR A 2 -7.09 6.06 -18.28
CA TYR A 2 -7.89 6.41 -17.08
C TYR A 2 -7.61 7.79 -16.47
N LYS A 3 -6.67 8.59 -17.01
CA LYS A 3 -6.20 9.82 -16.35
C LYS A 3 -7.32 10.78 -15.97
N GLU A 4 -8.23 11.09 -16.91
CA GLU A 4 -9.36 11.98 -16.61
C GLU A 4 -10.33 11.42 -15.56
N GLU A 5 -10.53 10.10 -15.50
CA GLU A 5 -11.35 9.46 -14.47
C GLU A 5 -10.67 9.52 -13.10
N ILE A 6 -9.34 9.32 -13.07
CA ILE A 6 -8.50 9.42 -11.88
C ILE A 6 -8.53 10.87 -11.33
N ASP A 7 -8.38 11.87 -12.18
CA ASP A 7 -8.33 13.27 -11.78
C ASP A 7 -9.66 13.76 -11.16
N ARG A 8 -10.78 13.12 -11.53
CA ARG A 8 -12.11 13.38 -10.95
C ARG A 8 -12.34 12.69 -9.60
N CYS A 9 -11.47 11.78 -9.18
CA CYS A 9 -11.60 11.08 -7.90
C CYS A 9 -11.15 12.00 -6.76
N ASN A 10 -12.03 12.20 -5.78
CA ASN A 10 -11.77 13.03 -4.60
C ASN A 10 -11.72 12.21 -3.30
N ILE A 11 -12.15 10.96 -3.35
CA ILE A 11 -12.11 10.03 -2.21
C ILE A 11 -11.59 8.66 -2.67
N LEU A 12 -10.96 7.92 -1.76
CA LEU A 12 -10.34 6.62 -2.05
C LEU A 12 -11.32 5.62 -2.68
N ASP A 13 -12.57 5.62 -2.23
CA ASP A 13 -13.58 4.70 -2.75
C ASP A 13 -13.95 4.95 -4.22
N GLN A 14 -13.84 6.18 -4.71
CA GLN A 14 -13.98 6.49 -6.13
C GLN A 14 -12.76 5.98 -6.90
N LEU A 15 -11.57 6.30 -6.40
CA LEU A 15 -10.30 5.90 -7.02
C LEU A 15 -10.20 4.37 -7.16
N PHE A 16 -10.55 3.62 -6.11
CA PHE A 16 -10.49 2.15 -6.12
C PHE A 16 -11.48 1.50 -7.09
N LYS A 17 -12.63 2.12 -7.36
CA LYS A 17 -13.56 1.62 -8.39
C LYS A 17 -12.93 1.71 -9.77
N VAL A 18 -12.31 2.85 -10.10
CA VAL A 18 -11.63 3.06 -11.39
C VAL A 18 -10.39 2.16 -11.49
N TRP A 19 -9.60 2.05 -10.43
CA TRP A 19 -8.40 1.22 -10.39
C TRP A 19 -8.73 -0.27 -10.57
N LYS A 20 -9.74 -0.78 -9.85
CA LYS A 20 -10.19 -2.16 -10.00
C LYS A 20 -10.64 -2.45 -11.44
N LYS A 21 -11.35 -1.51 -12.07
CA LYS A 21 -11.73 -1.61 -13.49
C LYS A 21 -10.50 -1.67 -14.40
N ALA A 22 -9.56 -0.73 -14.23
CA ALA A 22 -8.31 -0.71 -15.00
C ALA A 22 -7.52 -2.03 -14.86
N GLN A 23 -7.52 -2.63 -13.67
CA GLN A 23 -6.92 -3.94 -13.43
C GLN A 23 -7.64 -5.10 -14.13
N ILE A 24 -8.96 -5.05 -14.23
CA ILE A 24 -9.72 -6.09 -14.94
C ILE A 24 -9.47 -5.96 -16.46
N ASP A 25 -9.39 -4.73 -16.95
CA ASP A 25 -9.21 -4.41 -18.36
C ASP A 25 -7.75 -4.52 -18.84
N GLU A 26 -6.78 -4.69 -17.93
CA GLU A 26 -5.36 -4.90 -18.25
C GLU A 26 -5.21 -6.10 -19.21
N CYS A 27 -4.45 -5.96 -20.30
CA CYS A 27 -4.24 -7.06 -21.24
C CYS A 27 -3.43 -8.20 -20.62
N ASP A 28 -3.57 -9.42 -21.16
CA ASP A 28 -2.93 -10.62 -20.60
C ASP A 28 -1.40 -10.53 -20.58
N GLU A 29 -0.77 -9.95 -21.60
CA GLU A 29 0.67 -9.78 -21.66
C GLU A 29 1.21 -8.85 -20.56
N SER A 30 0.47 -7.79 -20.24
CA SER A 30 0.80 -6.88 -19.13
C SER A 30 0.55 -7.58 -17.79
N PHE A 31 -0.60 -8.23 -17.64
CA PHE A 31 -1.01 -8.91 -16.41
C PHE A 31 0.01 -9.95 -15.95
N LYS A 32 0.57 -10.72 -16.89
CA LYS A 32 1.63 -11.72 -16.60
C LYS A 32 2.89 -11.08 -15.99
N LYS A 33 3.14 -9.79 -16.21
CA LYS A 33 4.28 -9.06 -15.65
C LYS A 33 3.94 -8.36 -14.33
N THR A 34 2.66 -8.21 -14.00
CA THR A 34 2.19 -7.49 -12.81
C THR A 34 1.57 -8.42 -11.75
N TYR A 35 1.35 -9.71 -12.05
CA TYR A 35 0.78 -10.70 -11.12
C TYR A 35 1.63 -11.99 -11.01
N PHE A 36 1.63 -12.63 -9.84
CA PHE A 36 2.55 -13.72 -9.52
C PHE A 36 2.10 -15.11 -10.01
N ASN A 37 0.79 -15.37 -10.07
CA ASN A 37 0.26 -16.71 -10.38
C ASN A 37 -0.02 -16.89 -11.90
N TYR A 38 0.15 -15.86 -12.73
CA TYR A 38 -0.18 -15.86 -14.17
C TYR A 38 -1.63 -16.29 -14.54
N ASP A 39 -2.45 -16.67 -13.55
CA ASP A 39 -3.85 -17.04 -13.67
C ASP A 39 -4.70 -15.79 -13.96
N VAL A 40 -4.97 -15.58 -15.24
CA VAL A 40 -5.75 -14.43 -15.73
C VAL A 40 -7.18 -14.38 -15.17
N SER A 41 -7.70 -15.51 -14.66
CA SER A 41 -9.01 -15.51 -13.98
C SER A 41 -9.00 -14.70 -12.69
N ARG A 42 -7.82 -14.39 -12.13
CA ARG A 42 -7.62 -13.65 -10.88
C ARG A 42 -7.47 -12.14 -11.05
N LYS A 43 -7.72 -11.60 -12.26
CA LYS A 43 -7.66 -10.14 -12.50
C LYS A 43 -8.57 -9.30 -11.59
N TYR A 44 -9.64 -9.90 -11.06
CA TYR A 44 -10.60 -9.25 -10.16
C TYR A 44 -10.06 -8.99 -8.74
N ILE A 45 -8.95 -9.61 -8.36
CA ILE A 45 -8.38 -9.46 -7.01
C ILE A 45 -7.90 -8.03 -6.84
N PHE A 46 -8.43 -7.38 -5.81
CA PHE A 46 -8.12 -6.00 -5.46
C PHE A 46 -8.25 -5.81 -3.94
N SER A 47 -7.15 -5.42 -3.31
CA SER A 47 -7.09 -5.16 -1.88
C SER A 47 -7.16 -3.65 -1.67
N LYS A 48 -8.27 -3.18 -1.11
CA LYS A 48 -8.41 -1.78 -0.71
C LYS A 48 -7.55 -1.51 0.51
N ASP A 49 -6.97 -0.32 0.56
CA ASP A 49 -6.27 0.23 1.72
C ASP A 49 -6.67 1.69 1.95
N GLY A 50 -5.95 2.45 2.79
CA GLY A 50 -6.37 3.79 3.22
C GLY A 50 -6.27 4.06 4.74
N PHE A 51 -7.22 4.85 5.26
CA PHE A 51 -7.18 5.42 6.61
C PHE A 51 -7.41 4.38 7.73
N LEU A 52 -6.52 4.38 8.73
CA LEU A 52 -6.64 3.49 9.89
C LEU A 52 -7.66 4.03 10.90
N GLY A 53 -7.78 5.35 11.04
CA GLY A 53 -8.80 6.00 11.84
C GLY A 53 -10.20 6.02 11.21
N ASN A 54 -11.09 6.79 11.84
CA ASN A 54 -12.46 7.03 11.35
C ASN A 54 -12.56 8.29 10.48
N GLU A 55 -11.54 9.14 10.51
CA GLU A 55 -11.46 10.34 9.68
C GLU A 55 -10.75 10.05 8.36
N ASP A 56 -11.20 10.68 7.28
CA ASP A 56 -10.54 10.63 5.97
C ASP A 56 -9.32 11.59 5.92
N LYS A 57 -8.48 11.52 6.96
CA LYS A 57 -7.28 12.34 7.11
C LYS A 57 -6.20 11.53 7.80
N ALA A 58 -4.97 11.62 7.29
CA ALA A 58 -3.81 11.02 7.93
C ALA A 58 -2.65 12.00 7.97
N LYS A 59 -1.94 12.00 9.10
CA LYS A 59 -0.66 12.69 9.26
C LYS A 59 0.50 11.81 8.79
N VAL A 60 0.40 10.50 9.01
CA VAL A 60 1.45 9.53 8.68
C VAL A 60 0.92 8.50 7.69
N LEU A 61 1.63 8.28 6.59
CA LEU A 61 1.35 7.24 5.61
C LEU A 61 2.41 6.12 5.69
N PHE A 62 1.96 4.90 5.92
CA PHE A 62 2.79 3.70 5.79
C PHE A 62 2.70 3.12 4.37
N VAL A 63 3.85 2.91 3.73
CA VAL A 63 3.91 2.34 2.37
C VAL A 63 4.41 0.89 2.45
N CYS A 64 3.52 -0.03 2.12
CA CYS A 64 3.76 -1.46 2.04
C CYS A 64 3.95 -1.91 0.59
N ARG A 65 4.59 -3.09 0.40
CA ARG A 65 4.78 -3.68 -0.92
C ARG A 65 3.47 -4.23 -1.50
N GLU A 66 2.97 -5.29 -0.90
CA GLU A 66 1.77 -5.98 -1.36
C GLU A 66 1.13 -6.77 -0.20
N PRO A 67 -0.19 -6.96 -0.22
CA PRO A 67 -0.87 -7.80 0.76
C PRO A 67 -0.57 -9.28 0.51
N HIS A 68 -0.43 -10.06 1.58
CA HIS A 68 -0.29 -11.50 1.48
C HIS A 68 -1.64 -12.16 1.13
N ILE A 69 -1.67 -12.96 0.07
CA ILE A 69 -2.86 -13.73 -0.30
C ILE A 69 -2.65 -15.18 0.11
N TYR A 70 -3.37 -15.60 1.16
CA TYR A 70 -3.48 -17.02 1.49
C TYR A 70 -4.28 -17.72 0.40
N ASP A 71 -3.57 -18.43 -0.49
CA ASP A 71 -4.15 -19.32 -1.48
C ASP A 71 -4.47 -20.67 -0.82
N THR A 72 -5.47 -20.68 0.07
CA THR A 72 -6.08 -21.94 0.49
C THR A 72 -7.17 -22.25 -0.53
N GLU A 73 -6.92 -23.26 -1.35
CA GLU A 73 -7.81 -23.79 -2.37
C GLU A 73 -9.32 -23.70 -1.97
N LYS A 74 -10.17 -23.21 -2.89
CA LYS A 74 -11.65 -23.12 -2.80
C LYS A 74 -12.27 -21.85 -2.19
N SER A 75 -11.90 -20.66 -2.65
CA SER A 75 -12.88 -19.56 -2.66
C SER A 75 -13.02 -18.99 -4.06
N LYS A 76 -14.01 -19.49 -4.80
CA LYS A 76 -14.52 -18.92 -6.05
C LYS A 76 -15.37 -17.67 -5.81
N ASP A 77 -15.56 -17.30 -4.55
CA ASP A 77 -16.31 -16.12 -4.20
C ASP A 77 -15.38 -14.92 -4.22
N GLU A 78 -15.83 -13.89 -4.94
CA GLU A 78 -15.36 -12.52 -4.79
C GLU A 78 -15.08 -12.26 -3.30
N LYS A 79 -13.80 -12.24 -2.90
CA LYS A 79 -13.45 -11.54 -1.67
C LYS A 79 -13.69 -10.08 -2.01
N ASN A 80 -14.92 -9.66 -1.79
CA ASN A 80 -15.45 -8.35 -2.04
C ASN A 80 -14.72 -7.38 -1.12
N GLY A 81 -13.48 -7.02 -1.48
CA GLY A 81 -12.69 -5.91 -0.97
C GLY A 81 -12.61 -5.73 0.54
N LYS A 82 -12.87 -6.74 1.38
CA LYS A 82 -12.72 -6.65 2.84
C LYS A 82 -11.32 -7.06 3.31
N PHE A 83 -10.33 -7.06 2.43
CA PHE A 83 -8.92 -7.19 2.82
C PHE A 83 -8.34 -5.81 3.19
N PHE A 84 -9.02 -5.09 4.08
CA PHE A 84 -8.36 -4.02 4.83
C PHE A 84 -7.65 -4.65 6.04
N TRP A 85 -6.84 -5.70 5.76
CA TRP A 85 -6.30 -6.62 6.75
C TRP A 85 -5.51 -5.87 7.82
N VAL A 86 -4.80 -4.80 7.45
CA VAL A 86 -4.13 -3.99 8.46
C VAL A 86 -5.14 -3.27 9.34
N LYS A 87 -6.24 -2.64 8.89
CA LYS A 87 -7.22 -2.05 9.85
C LYS A 87 -7.94 -3.13 10.65
N GLU A 88 -8.28 -4.26 10.05
CA GLU A 88 -8.94 -5.33 10.79
C GLU A 88 -8.02 -5.97 11.84
N CYS A 89 -6.75 -6.22 11.53
CA CYS A 89 -5.77 -6.75 12.49
C CYS A 89 -5.25 -5.67 13.44
N ALA A 90 -4.89 -4.49 12.94
CA ALA A 90 -4.39 -3.38 13.74
C ALA A 90 -5.44 -2.85 14.72
N VAL A 91 -6.65 -2.54 14.24
CA VAL A 91 -7.64 -1.86 15.09
C VAL A 91 -8.40 -2.84 15.97
N LYS A 92 -8.64 -4.10 15.54
CA LYS A 92 -9.42 -5.08 16.33
C LYS A 92 -8.57 -6.03 17.19
N ASN A 93 -7.34 -6.37 16.80
CA ASN A 93 -6.50 -7.34 17.52
C ASN A 93 -5.12 -6.74 17.84
N LYS A 94 -5.06 -5.97 18.93
CA LYS A 94 -3.84 -5.33 19.46
C LYS A 94 -2.70 -6.30 19.85
N SER A 95 -2.87 -7.60 19.64
CA SER A 95 -1.96 -8.68 20.04
C SER A 95 -1.16 -9.28 18.89
N THR A 96 -1.34 -8.84 17.65
CA THR A 96 -0.53 -9.36 16.54
C THR A 96 0.79 -8.59 16.45
N GLU A 97 1.86 -9.28 16.03
CA GLU A 97 2.91 -8.70 15.17
C GLU A 97 2.21 -7.91 14.03
N TYR A 98 2.80 -7.11 13.14
CA TYR A 98 2.06 -6.21 12.22
C TYR A 98 1.31 -5.04 12.88
N TYR A 99 0.47 -5.21 13.90
CA TYR A 99 -0.12 -4.07 14.64
C TYR A 99 0.97 -3.29 15.36
N ASN A 100 1.88 -4.02 15.99
CA ASN A 100 2.99 -3.42 16.70
C ASN A 100 3.95 -2.67 15.77
N LEU A 101 3.94 -2.90 14.45
CA LEU A 101 4.90 -2.25 13.58
C LEU A 101 4.60 -0.76 13.36
N PRO A 102 3.40 -0.33 12.89
CA PRO A 102 3.06 1.09 12.83
C PRO A 102 3.32 1.80 14.15
N ILE A 103 2.87 1.22 15.28
CA ILE A 103 3.11 1.78 16.62
C ILE A 103 4.60 1.91 16.90
N LYS A 104 5.37 0.84 16.68
CA LYS A 104 6.81 0.83 16.90
C LYS A 104 7.54 1.81 15.99
N CYS A 105 7.11 2.00 14.75
CA CYS A 105 7.66 3.02 13.86
C CYS A 105 7.41 4.43 14.43
N LEU A 106 6.20 4.70 14.94
CA LEU A 106 5.89 5.97 15.60
C LEU A 106 6.77 6.18 16.85
N GLU A 107 6.94 5.14 17.67
CA GLU A 107 7.80 5.16 18.87
C GLU A 107 9.29 5.34 18.54
N ASP A 108 9.83 4.55 17.62
CA ASP A 108 11.24 4.58 17.19
C ASP A 108 11.58 5.96 16.57
N LEU A 109 10.65 6.58 15.85
CA LEU A 109 10.77 7.93 15.28
C LEU A 109 10.37 9.05 16.26
N LYS A 110 9.85 8.71 17.44
CA LYS A 110 9.33 9.65 18.45
C LYS A 110 8.27 10.61 17.89
N LEU A 111 7.43 10.11 16.98
CA LEU A 111 6.31 10.87 16.43
C LEU A 111 5.19 10.96 17.46
N LYS A 112 4.56 12.15 17.56
CA LYS A 112 3.44 12.38 18.49
C LYS A 112 2.08 11.90 17.97
N SER A 113 2.05 11.30 16.78
CA SER A 113 0.83 10.84 16.13
C SER A 113 0.32 9.54 16.77
N THR A 114 -0.99 9.34 16.71
CA THR A 114 -1.66 8.09 17.06
C THR A 114 -1.96 7.26 15.80
N ILE A 115 -2.35 6.00 15.98
CA ILE A 115 -2.72 5.11 14.87
C ILE A 115 -3.94 5.63 14.10
N ASP A 116 -4.87 6.31 14.76
CA ASP A 116 -6.05 6.88 14.10
C ASP A 116 -5.70 8.03 13.14
N GLU A 117 -4.54 8.68 13.36
CA GLU A 117 -3.98 9.71 12.48
C GLU A 117 -3.08 9.13 11.38
N CYS A 118 -3.14 7.80 11.16
CA CYS A 118 -2.33 7.12 10.17
C CYS A 118 -3.18 6.56 9.02
N ALA A 119 -2.55 6.39 7.87
CA ALA A 119 -3.04 5.61 6.75
C ALA A 119 -1.98 4.60 6.34
N TYR A 120 -2.38 3.59 5.56
CA TYR A 120 -1.44 2.74 4.87
C TYR A 120 -1.88 2.49 3.44
N ILE A 121 -0.91 2.24 2.56
CA ILE A 121 -1.13 1.76 1.20
C ILE A 121 -0.27 0.54 0.91
N ASN A 122 -0.73 -0.33 0.03
CA ASN A 122 0.07 -1.29 -0.69
C ASN A 122 0.33 -0.76 -2.09
N ILE A 123 1.58 -0.82 -2.53
CA ILE A 123 1.94 -0.47 -3.91
C ILE A 123 1.23 -1.40 -4.89
N ASN A 124 1.25 -2.72 -4.66
CA ASN A 124 0.48 -3.68 -5.44
C ASN A 124 -0.82 -4.08 -4.74
N LYS A 125 -1.98 -3.79 -5.36
CA LYS A 125 -3.31 -4.12 -4.81
C LYS A 125 -3.74 -5.56 -5.08
N ARG A 126 -3.10 -6.27 -6.02
CA ARG A 126 -3.44 -7.66 -6.39
C ARG A 126 -2.93 -8.69 -5.39
N GLY A 127 -2.02 -8.30 -4.51
CA GLY A 127 -1.38 -9.19 -3.54
C GLY A 127 -0.31 -10.12 -4.10
N GLY A 128 0.43 -10.71 -3.18
CA GLY A 128 1.57 -11.57 -3.44
C GLY A 128 1.62 -12.79 -2.51
N ASP A 129 2.70 -13.54 -2.65
CA ASP A 129 3.03 -14.72 -1.83
C ASP A 129 3.85 -14.29 -0.59
N SER A 130 4.32 -15.25 0.19
CA SER A 130 5.24 -15.09 1.33
C SER A 130 6.54 -14.36 1.01
N THR A 131 6.88 -14.21 -0.28
CA THR A 131 8.00 -13.39 -0.76
C THR A 131 7.52 -12.42 -1.84
N CYS A 132 8.10 -11.22 -1.86
CA CYS A 132 7.77 -10.20 -2.83
C CYS A 132 8.81 -10.15 -3.95
N ASP A 133 8.35 -10.27 -5.19
CA ASP A 133 9.17 -10.08 -6.39
C ASP A 133 9.29 -8.58 -6.70
N MET A 134 10.47 -8.01 -6.43
CA MET A 134 10.72 -6.57 -6.56
C MET A 134 10.60 -6.05 -8.01
N ASN A 135 10.91 -6.87 -9.02
CA ASN A 135 10.77 -6.46 -10.42
C ASN A 135 9.30 -6.42 -10.84
N ARG A 136 8.52 -7.40 -10.39
CA ARG A 136 7.06 -7.42 -10.58
C ARG A 136 6.40 -6.25 -9.85
N LEU A 137 6.81 -5.98 -8.61
CA LEU A 137 6.31 -4.84 -7.83
C LEU A 137 6.58 -3.51 -8.54
N LYS A 138 7.80 -3.32 -9.04
CA LYS A 138 8.17 -2.16 -9.85
C LYS A 138 7.30 -2.04 -11.10
N THR A 139 7.17 -3.13 -11.86
CA THR A 139 6.36 -3.15 -13.09
C THR A 139 4.91 -2.78 -12.79
N TYR A 140 4.35 -3.31 -11.70
CA TYR A 140 3.02 -2.94 -11.23
C TYR A 140 2.95 -1.44 -10.90
N ALA A 141 3.91 -0.91 -10.12
CA ALA A 141 3.94 0.49 -9.74
C ALA A 141 4.00 1.44 -10.95
N GLU A 142 4.81 1.11 -11.95
CA GLU A 142 4.91 1.87 -13.21
C GLU A 142 3.60 1.78 -14.01
N THR A 143 2.99 0.60 -14.08
CA THR A 143 1.72 0.37 -14.81
C THR A 143 0.56 1.16 -14.18
N TYR A 144 0.51 1.24 -12.85
CA TYR A 144 -0.56 1.88 -12.09
C TYR A 144 -0.13 3.20 -11.43
N ARG A 145 0.91 3.84 -11.96
CA ARG A 145 1.53 5.06 -11.41
C ARG A 145 0.51 6.14 -11.07
N ASP A 146 -0.33 6.52 -12.03
CA ASP A 146 -1.32 7.59 -11.84
C ASP A 146 -2.31 7.29 -10.70
N PHE A 147 -2.63 6.02 -10.46
CA PHE A 147 -3.49 5.63 -9.36
C PHE A 147 -2.78 5.76 -8.01
N ILE A 148 -1.51 5.33 -7.92
CA ILE A 148 -0.71 5.44 -6.69
C ILE A 148 -0.49 6.92 -6.34
N VAL A 149 -0.11 7.74 -7.31
CA VAL A 149 0.04 9.19 -7.13
C VAL A 149 -1.26 9.78 -6.59
N LYS A 150 -2.40 9.49 -7.25
CA LYS A 150 -3.70 10.02 -6.83
C LYS A 150 -4.14 9.55 -5.45
N GLU A 151 -3.83 8.31 -5.10
CA GLU A 151 -4.11 7.75 -3.78
C GLU A 151 -3.37 8.51 -2.69
N VAL A 152 -2.08 8.78 -2.91
CA VAL A 152 -1.25 9.56 -1.97
C VAL A 152 -1.73 11.02 -1.89
N GLU A 153 -2.12 11.63 -3.02
CA GLU A 153 -2.71 12.97 -3.05
C GLU A 153 -3.99 13.07 -2.21
N ILE A 154 -4.88 12.07 -2.31
CA ILE A 154 -6.13 12.03 -1.54
C ILE A 154 -5.85 11.86 -0.04
N ILE A 155 -4.85 11.06 0.32
CA ILE A 155 -4.46 10.85 1.72
C ILE A 155 -3.77 12.10 2.30
N ASN A 156 -2.99 12.81 1.47
CA ASN A 156 -2.24 14.03 1.79
C ASN A 156 -1.45 13.97 3.11
N PRO A 157 -0.48 13.04 3.24
CA PRO A 157 0.26 12.85 4.49
C PRO A 157 1.37 13.89 4.70
N GLU A 158 1.65 14.24 5.96
CA GLU A 158 2.82 15.05 6.34
C GLU A 158 4.11 14.21 6.39
N ILE A 159 3.98 12.92 6.69
CA ILE A 159 5.08 11.99 6.88
C ILE A 159 4.80 10.70 6.13
N VAL A 160 5.78 10.21 5.36
CA VAL A 160 5.73 8.91 4.68
C VAL A 160 6.79 7.99 5.26
N ILE A 161 6.39 6.77 5.60
CA ILE A 161 7.26 5.73 6.14
C ILE A 161 7.19 4.50 5.22
N PHE A 162 8.28 4.24 4.50
CA PHE A 162 8.43 3.05 3.68
C PHE A 162 8.80 1.85 4.54
N LEU A 163 8.02 0.78 4.45
CA LEU A 163 8.21 -0.45 5.22
C LEU A 163 8.98 -1.48 4.38
N GLY A 164 10.30 -1.43 4.49
CA GLY A 164 11.25 -2.21 3.71
C GLY A 164 11.73 -1.48 2.46
N LYS A 165 12.93 -1.84 1.99
CA LYS A 165 13.55 -1.22 0.81
C LYS A 165 12.73 -1.47 -0.46
N LEU A 166 12.57 -0.44 -1.28
CA LEU A 166 11.92 -0.47 -2.59
C LEU A 166 12.90 -0.06 -3.72
N ASP A 167 12.46 -0.24 -4.96
CA ASP A 167 13.15 0.35 -6.12
C ASP A 167 12.96 1.88 -6.10
N ASN A 168 13.98 2.63 -6.55
CA ASN A 168 13.94 4.09 -6.52
C ASN A 168 12.76 4.68 -7.28
N SER A 169 12.34 4.06 -8.39
CA SER A 169 11.17 4.51 -9.15
C SER A 169 9.89 4.54 -8.30
N ILE A 170 9.75 3.61 -7.34
CA ILE A 170 8.58 3.55 -6.48
C ILE A 170 8.60 4.70 -5.45
N TYR A 171 9.78 5.07 -4.94
CA TYR A 171 9.92 6.23 -4.07
C TYR A 171 9.50 7.52 -4.79
N GLU A 172 9.94 7.72 -6.03
CA GLU A 172 9.57 8.89 -6.84
C GLU A 172 8.06 8.96 -7.12
N ILE A 173 7.43 7.82 -7.42
CA ILE A 173 5.98 7.75 -7.66
C ILE A 173 5.20 8.16 -6.41
N VAL A 174 5.61 7.70 -5.23
CA VAL A 174 4.93 8.09 -3.97
C VAL A 174 5.18 9.57 -3.66
N LYS A 175 6.42 10.04 -3.86
CA LYS A 175 6.79 11.44 -3.63
C LYS A 175 6.00 12.41 -4.51
N GLU A 176 5.73 12.06 -5.76
CA GLU A 176 4.95 12.90 -6.67
C GLU A 176 3.52 13.18 -6.17
N GLY A 177 2.91 12.24 -5.45
CA GLY A 177 1.60 12.45 -4.83
C GLY A 177 1.64 13.21 -3.50
N CYS A 178 2.82 13.54 -3.00
CA CYS A 178 3.00 14.23 -1.72
C CYS A 178 3.19 15.74 -1.90
N ALA A 179 2.95 16.50 -0.83
CA ALA A 179 3.30 17.91 -0.78
C ALA A 179 4.83 18.10 -0.66
N ASP A 180 5.34 19.25 -1.10
CA ASP A 180 6.78 19.57 -1.10
C ASP A 180 7.45 19.47 0.27
N ASN A 181 6.70 19.67 1.35
CA ASN A 181 7.18 19.63 2.73
C ASN A 181 7.01 18.27 3.42
N THR A 182 6.55 17.25 2.71
CA THR A 182 6.40 15.89 3.26
C THR A 182 7.78 15.32 3.63
N THR A 183 7.85 14.68 4.80
CA THR A 183 9.09 14.04 5.29
C THR A 183 9.07 12.53 5.05
N TYR A 184 10.19 11.97 4.57
CA TYR A 184 10.29 10.57 4.19
C TYR A 184 11.23 9.78 5.11
N TYR A 185 10.79 8.58 5.49
CA TYR A 185 11.59 7.63 6.28
C TYR A 185 11.58 6.25 5.65
N LEU A 186 12.70 5.55 5.74
CA LEU A 186 12.83 4.13 5.44
C LEU A 186 12.96 3.34 6.74
N TYR A 187 11.97 2.49 7.00
CA TYR A 187 12.09 1.43 7.99
C TYR A 187 12.62 0.18 7.28
N LEU A 188 13.93 -0.07 7.33
CA LEU A 188 14.59 -1.15 6.57
C LEU A 188 14.05 -2.56 6.84
N ARG A 189 13.30 -2.77 7.92
CA ARG A 189 12.75 -4.08 8.26
C ARG A 189 11.44 -4.38 7.57
N HIS A 190 11.33 -5.64 7.14
CA HIS A 190 10.04 -6.28 6.93
C HIS A 190 9.26 -6.36 8.24
N HIS A 191 7.94 -6.21 8.15
CA HIS A 191 7.00 -6.11 9.28
C HIS A 191 6.98 -7.31 10.25
N SER A 192 7.66 -8.41 9.92
CA SER A 192 7.68 -9.69 10.66
C SER A 192 8.95 -9.96 11.48
N MET A 193 9.93 -9.04 11.57
CA MET A 193 11.25 -9.30 12.19
C MET A 193 11.54 -8.36 13.37
N TYR A 194 11.21 -8.76 14.62
CA TYR A 194 11.20 -7.87 15.80
C TYR A 194 12.53 -7.73 16.59
N TRP A 195 13.52 -8.59 16.37
CA TRP A 195 14.54 -8.90 17.40
C TRP A 195 15.88 -8.13 17.38
N LYS A 196 16.09 -7.09 16.57
CA LYS A 196 17.26 -6.18 16.72
C LYS A 196 16.82 -4.71 16.61
N LYS A 197 17.30 -3.83 17.49
CA LYS A 197 17.07 -2.38 17.41
C LYS A 197 17.61 -1.87 16.07
N LEU A 198 16.76 -1.28 15.25
CA LEU A 198 17.14 -0.60 14.02
C LEU A 198 16.43 0.74 14.04
N VAL A 199 17.19 1.80 13.80
CA VAL A 199 16.69 3.17 13.77
C VAL A 199 16.22 3.43 12.33
N PRO A 200 14.95 3.80 12.09
CA PRO A 200 14.51 4.23 10.77
C PRO A 200 15.38 5.38 10.24
N GLU A 201 15.69 5.31 8.95
CA GLU A 201 16.58 6.24 8.27
C GLU A 201 15.75 7.32 7.58
N ARG A 202 16.13 8.59 7.71
CA ARG A 202 15.53 9.67 6.90
C ARG A 202 15.97 9.48 5.45
N LEU A 203 15.03 9.58 4.52
CA LEU A 203 15.32 9.57 3.09
C LEU A 203 15.36 11.00 2.56
N ASP A 204 16.44 11.32 1.87
CA ASP A 204 16.59 12.56 1.09
C ASP A 204 16.32 12.23 -0.38
N ILE A 205 15.04 12.11 -0.72
CA ILE A 205 14.53 11.78 -2.06
C ILE A 205 13.76 12.95 -2.64
#